data_AF-W7PSU5-F1
#
_entry.id   AF-W7PSU5-F1
#
_cell.length_a   1.000
_cell.length_b   1.000
_cell.length_c   1.000
_cell.angle_alpha   90.00
_cell.angle_beta   90.00
_cell.angle_gamma   90.00
#
_symmetry.space_group_name_H-M   'P 1'
#
loop_
_entity.id
_entity.type
_entity.pdbx_description
1 polymer ?
#
loop_
_entity_poly.entity_id
_entity_poly.type
_entity_poly.pdbx_seq_one_letter_code
_entity_poly.pdbx_strand_id
1 'polypeptide(L)'
;MQLTQFTDNALRVLMYLGFRNEDQVTISEISSAYDISRSYLMKVVSHLAAKGFVHTSRGKGGGIRLSRHPSLINLGEVIRECEPDFHVVECLGPVQSSCPLLPNACCARSCARRYMGSSASWTSTASKIWWRAPVLVMSSCAVPTESNVAPLTVDALPAELGILGNVA
;
A
#
# COMPACT_ATOMS: atom_id res chain seq x y z
N MET A 1 -14.76 -8.85 -5.88
CA MET A 1 -14.20 -8.27 -4.63
C MET A 1 -14.11 -6.77 -4.84
N GLN A 2 -14.78 -5.98 -4.01
CA GLN A 2 -14.65 -4.53 -3.99
C GLN A 2 -14.06 -4.17 -2.63
N LEU A 3 -12.98 -3.37 -2.62
CA LEU A 3 -12.47 -2.81 -1.37
C LEU A 3 -13.50 -1.84 -0.80
N THR A 4 -13.54 -1.68 0.52
CA THR A 4 -14.38 -0.63 1.11
C THR A 4 -13.94 0.74 0.62
N GLN A 5 -14.88 1.67 0.58
CA GLN A 5 -14.59 3.08 0.30
C GLN A 5 -13.55 3.65 1.28
N PHE A 6 -13.47 3.08 2.50
CA PHE A 6 -12.47 3.46 3.49
C PHE A 6 -11.06 3.08 3.05
N THR A 7 -10.87 1.82 2.65
CA THR A 7 -9.59 1.33 2.14
C THR A 7 -9.17 2.07 0.87
N ASP A 8 -10.09 2.31 -0.07
CA ASP A 8 -9.79 3.07 -1.30
C ASP A 8 -9.29 4.50 -0.97
N ASN A 9 -9.98 5.21 -0.09
CA ASN A 9 -9.58 6.57 0.29
C ASN A 9 -8.30 6.60 1.12
N ALA A 10 -8.04 5.59 1.94
CA ALA A 10 -6.77 5.45 2.65
C ALA A 10 -5.60 5.33 1.67
N LEU A 11 -5.75 4.51 0.63
CA LEU A 11 -4.74 4.34 -0.42
C LEU A 11 -4.54 5.63 -1.22
N ARG A 12 -5.62 6.34 -1.60
CA ARG A 12 -5.52 7.63 -2.29
C ARG A 12 -4.78 8.69 -1.48
N VAL A 13 -5.04 8.76 -0.17
CA VAL A 13 -4.30 9.65 0.74
C VAL A 13 -2.81 9.34 0.71
N LEU A 14 -2.42 8.07 0.85
CA LEU A 14 -1.01 7.68 0.85
C LEU A 14 -0.32 7.98 -0.49
N MET A 15 -1.01 7.74 -1.62
CA MET A 15 -0.50 8.08 -2.95
C MET A 15 -0.29 9.59 -3.11
N TYR A 16 -1.26 10.40 -2.67
CA TYR A 16 -1.16 11.85 -2.73
C TYR A 16 0.01 12.39 -1.90
N LEU A 17 0.18 11.88 -0.68
CA LEU A 17 1.29 12.26 0.19
C LEU A 17 2.64 11.80 -0.37
N GLY A 18 2.69 10.63 -1.02
CA GLY A 18 3.90 10.15 -1.69
C GLY A 18 4.27 10.98 -2.91
N PHE A 19 3.28 11.45 -3.66
CA PHE A 19 3.50 12.34 -4.81
C PHE A 19 4.02 13.73 -4.41
N ARG A 20 3.54 14.27 -3.28
CA ARG A 20 3.95 15.59 -2.75
C ARG A 20 5.33 15.59 -2.07
N ASN A 21 5.98 14.43 -1.95
CA ASN A 21 7.39 14.23 -1.62
C ASN A 21 7.95 15.13 -0.50
N GLU A 22 7.59 14.80 0.75
CA GLU A 22 7.94 15.48 2.02
C GLU A 22 7.21 16.79 2.37
N ASP A 23 6.46 17.38 1.44
CA ASP A 23 5.59 18.52 1.75
C ASP A 23 4.52 18.13 2.77
N GLN A 24 4.24 19.05 3.71
CA GLN A 24 3.07 18.92 4.57
C GLN A 24 1.82 19.30 3.79
N VAL A 25 0.88 18.36 3.71
CA VAL A 25 -0.39 18.54 3.01
C VAL A 25 -1.53 18.65 4.02
N THR A 26 -2.44 19.58 3.82
CA THR A 26 -3.62 19.77 4.65
C THR A 26 -4.78 18.86 4.22
N ILE A 27 -5.69 18.58 5.16
CA ILE A 27 -6.94 17.84 4.85
C ILE A 27 -7.76 18.56 3.76
N SER A 28 -7.75 19.89 3.75
CA SER A 28 -8.48 20.68 2.76
C SER A 28 -7.93 20.45 1.35
N GLU A 29 -6.61 20.38 1.17
CA GLU A 29 -6.02 20.12 -0.15
C GLU A 29 -6.40 18.74 -0.68
N ILE A 30 -6.32 17.70 0.16
CA ILE A 30 -6.71 16.33 -0.24
C ILE A 30 -8.22 16.25 -0.53
N SER A 31 -9.03 16.93 0.29
CA SER A 31 -10.49 17.00 0.13
C SER A 31 -10.85 17.60 -1.22
N SER A 32 -10.21 18.72 -1.61
CA SER A 32 -10.42 19.36 -2.90
C SER A 32 -9.88 18.53 -4.07
N ALA A 33 -8.74 17.83 -3.90
CA ALA A 33 -8.13 17.05 -4.96
C ALA A 33 -8.95 15.81 -5.37
N TYR A 34 -9.65 15.18 -4.42
CA TYR A 34 -10.40 13.93 -4.66
C TYR A 34 -11.92 14.05 -4.47
N ASP A 35 -12.42 15.26 -4.20
CA ASP A 35 -13.84 15.53 -3.88
C ASP A 35 -14.38 14.64 -2.75
N ILE A 36 -13.59 14.52 -1.67
CA ILE A 36 -13.95 13.73 -0.48
C ILE A 36 -14.28 14.68 0.65
N SER A 37 -15.36 14.44 1.38
CA SER A 37 -15.71 15.28 2.53
C SER A 37 -14.58 15.33 3.58
N ARG A 38 -14.28 16.53 4.09
CA ARG A 38 -13.25 16.76 5.12
C ARG A 38 -13.47 15.90 6.37
N SER A 39 -14.73 15.75 6.79
CA SER A 39 -15.11 14.94 7.95
C SER A 39 -14.77 13.46 7.77
N TYR A 40 -14.93 12.93 6.56
CA TYR A 40 -14.55 11.56 6.26
C TYR A 40 -13.03 11.39 6.19
N LEU A 41 -12.33 12.31 5.51
CA LEU A 41 -10.87 12.31 5.46
C LEU A 41 -10.24 12.41 6.85
N MET A 42 -10.81 13.20 7.77
CA MET A 42 -10.34 13.22 9.17
C MET A 42 -10.35 11.83 9.81
N LYS A 43 -11.37 11.01 9.54
CA LYS A 43 -11.44 9.63 10.06
C LYS A 43 -10.37 8.74 9.43
N VAL A 44 -10.24 8.81 8.11
CA VAL A 44 -9.21 8.04 7.36
C VAL A 44 -7.80 8.40 7.83
N VAL A 45 -7.47 9.69 7.88
CA VAL A 45 -6.15 10.18 8.30
C VAL A 45 -5.86 9.83 9.75
N SER A 46 -6.85 9.95 10.64
CA SER A 46 -6.68 9.58 12.06
C SER A 46 -6.37 8.08 12.21
N HIS A 47 -7.03 7.23 11.42
CA HIS A 47 -6.73 5.79 11.39
C HIS A 47 -5.32 5.51 10.88
N LEU A 48 -4.93 6.11 9.75
CA LEU A 48 -3.58 5.97 9.20
C LEU A 48 -2.50 6.48 10.17
N ALA A 49 -2.78 7.55 10.92
CA ALA A 49 -1.86 8.09 11.93
C ALA A 49 -1.73 7.14 13.12
N ALA A 50 -2.85 6.57 13.60
CA ALA A 50 -2.85 5.59 14.68
C ALA A 50 -2.07 4.32 14.31
N LYS A 51 -2.08 3.93 13.03
CA LYS A 51 -1.30 2.81 12.48
C LYS A 51 0.14 3.18 12.09
N GLY A 52 0.54 4.44 12.24
CA GLY A 52 1.91 4.88 11.98
C GLY A 52 2.29 4.94 10.50
N PHE A 53 1.32 5.07 9.59
CA PHE A 53 1.59 5.32 8.16
C PHE A 53 1.81 6.79 7.84
N VAL A 54 1.21 7.69 8.63
CA VAL A 54 1.32 9.14 8.45
C VAL A 54 1.64 9.85 9.77
N HIS A 55 2.29 11.00 9.67
CA HIS A 55 2.41 11.95 10.76
C HIS A 55 1.49 13.14 10.54
N THR A 56 0.85 13.59 11.62
CA THR A 56 0.02 14.78 11.62
C THR A 56 0.59 15.82 12.56
N SER A 57 0.66 17.06 12.10
CA SER A 57 1.08 18.23 12.87
C SER A 57 -0.08 19.22 12.96
N ARG A 58 -0.23 19.86 14.12
CA ARG A 58 -1.26 20.90 14.33
C ARG A 58 -0.62 22.29 14.31
N GLY A 59 -1.42 23.31 14.01
CA GLY A 59 -1.01 24.71 14.04
C GLY A 59 -0.72 25.30 12.67
N LYS A 60 -0.20 26.54 12.67
CA LYS A 60 0.15 27.27 11.44
C LYS A 60 1.34 26.58 10.76
N GLY A 61 1.15 26.19 9.49
CA GLY A 61 2.13 25.39 8.75
C GLY A 61 2.13 23.90 9.16
N GLY A 62 1.08 23.44 9.85
CA GLY A 62 0.85 22.02 10.11
C GLY A 62 0.18 21.32 8.92
N GLY A 63 0.10 19.99 8.99
CA GLY A 63 -0.48 19.16 7.95
C GLY A 63 -0.23 17.68 8.18
N ILE A 64 -0.23 16.94 7.08
CA ILE A 64 -0.11 15.49 7.01
C ILE A 64 1.06 15.19 6.10
N ARG A 65 1.91 14.23 6.50
CA ARG A 65 2.98 13.67 5.69
C ARG A 65 3.13 12.18 5.93
N LEU A 66 3.80 11.47 5.05
CA LEU A 66 4.14 10.07 5.29
C LEU A 66 5.08 9.93 6.49
N SER A 67 4.96 8.84 7.24
CA SER A 67 5.87 8.54 8.35
C SER A 67 7.23 8.01 7.90
N ARG A 68 7.31 7.53 6.67
CA ARG A 68 8.48 6.91 6.05
C ARG A 68 8.42 7.10 4.53
N HIS A 69 9.54 6.85 3.85
CA HIS A 69 9.61 6.93 2.39
C HIS A 69 8.54 6.02 1.74
N PRO A 70 7.87 6.44 0.64
CA PRO A 70 6.81 5.67 -0.01
C PRO A 70 7.19 4.22 -0.33
N SER A 71 8.45 3.97 -0.74
CA SER A 71 8.94 2.62 -1.04
C SER A 71 9.00 1.68 0.16
N LEU A 72 8.91 2.20 1.38
CA LEU A 72 8.92 1.43 2.63
C LEU A 72 7.50 1.14 3.15
N ILE A 73 6.46 1.58 2.44
CA ILE A 73 5.06 1.36 2.84
C ILE A 73 4.52 0.13 2.09
N ASN A 74 4.23 -0.94 2.84
CA ASN A 74 3.66 -2.16 2.27
C ASN A 74 2.14 -2.00 2.08
N LEU A 75 1.67 -2.00 0.83
CA LEU A 75 0.24 -1.88 0.53
C LEU A 75 -0.61 -3.00 1.13
N GLY A 76 -0.08 -4.22 1.24
CA GLY A 76 -0.77 -5.34 1.85
C GLY A 76 -0.97 -5.17 3.36
N GLU A 77 -0.05 -4.48 4.04
CA GLU A 77 -0.23 -4.08 5.44
C GLU A 77 -1.35 -3.04 5.55
N VAL A 78 -1.30 -1.97 4.74
CA VAL A 78 -2.33 -0.92 4.73
C VAL A 78 -3.72 -1.50 4.50
N ILE A 79 -3.87 -2.38 3.50
CA ILE A 79 -5.16 -2.99 3.17
C ILE A 79 -5.67 -3.84 4.34
N ARG A 80 -4.82 -4.64 4.98
CA ARG A 80 -5.22 -5.45 6.16
C ARG A 80 -5.62 -4.60 7.35
N GLU A 81 -5.00 -3.44 7.53
CA GLU A 81 -5.31 -2.52 8.62
C GLU A 81 -6.56 -1.68 8.35
N CYS A 82 -6.92 -1.46 7.08
CA CYS A 82 -8.09 -0.69 6.68
C CYS A 82 -9.34 -1.54 6.42
N GLU A 83 -9.16 -2.80 6.05
CA GLU A 83 -10.25 -3.71 5.69
C GLU A 83 -10.52 -4.71 6.83
N PRO A 84 -11.69 -4.64 7.49
CA PRO A 84 -11.99 -5.45 8.68
C PRO A 84 -12.01 -6.97 8.39
N ASP A 85 -12.42 -7.38 7.18
CA ASP A 85 -12.55 -8.78 6.78
C ASP A 85 -11.77 -9.08 5.48
N PHE A 86 -10.45 -8.90 5.50
CA PHE A 86 -9.60 -9.22 4.35
C PHE A 86 -9.43 -10.75 4.16
N HIS A 87 -10.48 -11.42 3.72
CA HIS A 87 -10.48 -12.82 3.30
C HIS A 87 -10.62 -12.89 1.78
N VAL A 88 -9.48 -12.98 1.08
CA VAL A 88 -9.43 -13.06 -0.40
C VAL A 88 -10.25 -14.25 -0.91
N VAL A 89 -10.25 -15.36 -0.17
CA VAL A 89 -11.20 -16.47 -0.32
C VAL A 89 -11.48 -17.08 1.05
N GLU A 90 -12.66 -17.66 1.24
CA GLU A 90 -13.09 -18.29 2.51
C GLU A 90 -12.04 -19.27 3.05
N CYS A 91 -11.41 -20.05 2.15
CA CYS A 91 -10.36 -20.99 2.53
C CYS A 91 -9.03 -20.35 2.95
N LEU A 92 -8.91 -19.02 2.99
CA LEU A 92 -7.75 -18.33 3.56
C LEU A 92 -8.04 -17.74 4.93
N GLY A 93 -9.30 -17.75 5.37
CA GLY A 93 -9.68 -17.31 6.71
C GLY A 93 -9.36 -18.34 7.80
N PRO A 94 -9.49 -17.94 9.07
CA PRO A 94 -9.32 -18.83 10.23
C PRO A 94 -10.49 -19.82 10.40
N VAL A 95 -11.61 -19.60 9.71
CA VAL A 95 -12.83 -20.42 9.80
C VAL A 95 -12.69 -21.70 8.98
N GLN A 96 -13.35 -22.79 9.43
CA GLN A 96 -13.49 -24.00 8.62
C GLN A 96 -14.18 -23.66 7.30
N SER A 97 -13.42 -23.75 6.21
CA SER A 97 -13.92 -23.52 4.86
C SER A 97 -14.43 -24.80 4.24
N SER A 98 -15.59 -24.78 3.60
CA SER A 98 -16.15 -25.95 2.89
C SER A 98 -15.49 -26.25 1.53
N CYS A 99 -14.33 -25.63 1.25
CA CYS A 99 -13.68 -25.72 -0.05
C CYS A 99 -13.32 -27.18 -0.40
N PRO A 100 -13.86 -27.73 -1.51
CA PRO A 100 -13.66 -29.13 -1.89
C PRO A 100 -12.22 -29.47 -2.29
N LEU A 101 -11.38 -28.45 -2.49
CA LEU A 101 -9.95 -28.61 -2.83
C LEU A 101 -9.05 -28.80 -1.60
N LEU A 102 -9.61 -28.79 -0.39
CA LEU A 102 -8.87 -29.00 0.85
C LEU A 102 -8.87 -30.45 1.29
N PRO A 103 -7.79 -30.92 1.97
CA PRO A 103 -6.61 -30.16 2.39
C PRO A 103 -5.46 -30.10 1.35
N ASN A 104 -5.45 -30.95 0.31
CA ASN A 104 -4.23 -31.27 -0.43
C ASN A 104 -4.14 -30.70 -1.87
N ALA A 105 -5.21 -30.12 -2.41
CA ALA A 105 -5.27 -29.69 -3.82
C ALA A 105 -5.44 -28.17 -4.01
N CYS A 106 -5.63 -27.41 -2.93
CA CYS A 106 -5.82 -25.97 -3.02
C CYS A 106 -4.47 -25.25 -3.16
N CYS A 107 -4.00 -25.10 -4.40
CA CYS A 107 -2.80 -24.31 -4.72
C CYS A 107 -2.90 -22.87 -4.18
N ALA A 108 -4.09 -22.27 -4.22
CA ALA A 108 -4.33 -20.92 -3.69
C ALA A 108 -4.02 -20.83 -2.18
N ARG A 109 -4.46 -21.81 -1.36
CA ARG A 109 -4.13 -21.85 0.08
C ARG A 109 -2.63 -22.00 0.33
N SER A 110 -1.98 -22.85 -0.47
CA SER A 110 -0.54 -23.09 -0.36
C SER A 110 0.29 -21.85 -0.71
N CYS A 111 -0.04 -21.18 -1.84
CA CYS A 111 0.62 -19.94 -2.26
C CYS A 111 0.35 -18.79 -1.29
N ALA A 112 -0.89 -18.65 -0.85
CA ALA A 112 -1.30 -17.57 0.03
C ALA A 112 -0.70 -17.68 1.44
N ARG A 113 -0.56 -18.88 2.02
CA ARG A 113 0.17 -19.05 3.29
C ARG A 113 1.64 -18.67 3.15
N ARG A 114 2.26 -18.99 2.01
CA ARG A 114 3.65 -18.61 1.73
C ARG A 114 3.82 -17.09 1.58
N TYR A 115 2.86 -16.40 0.97
CA TYR A 115 2.89 -14.95 0.80
C TYR A 115 2.45 -14.17 2.05
N MET A 116 1.40 -14.61 2.74
CA MET A 116 0.85 -13.94 3.92
C MET A 116 1.62 -14.21 5.21
N GLY A 117 2.32 -15.34 5.32
CA GLY A 117 3.19 -15.65 6.47
C GLY A 117 4.52 -14.89 6.50
N SER A 118 4.84 -14.13 5.44
CA SER A 118 6.08 -13.36 5.32
C SER A 118 5.91 -11.90 5.79
N SER A 119 5.31 -11.68 6.96
CA SER A 119 5.37 -10.37 7.65
C SER A 119 6.45 -10.31 8.74
N ALA A 120 7.15 -11.42 9.01
CA ALA A 120 8.19 -11.47 10.03
C ALA A 120 9.59 -11.50 9.38
N SER A 121 10.40 -10.49 9.72
CA SER A 121 11.82 -10.26 9.34
C SER A 121 12.07 -9.69 7.94
N TRP A 122 11.68 -8.44 7.75
CA TRP A 122 12.31 -7.55 6.77
C TRP A 122 13.10 -6.45 7.50
N THR A 123 14.00 -6.86 8.38
CA THR A 123 15.04 -5.98 8.90
C THR A 123 16.35 -6.76 9.00
N SER A 124 17.31 -6.33 8.16
CA SER A 124 18.75 -6.54 8.29
C SER A 124 19.31 -7.95 8.06
N THR A 125 19.78 -8.20 6.83
CA THR A 125 21.21 -8.41 6.47
C THR A 125 21.29 -9.15 5.12
N ALA A 126 21.48 -8.41 4.02
CA ALA A 126 22.04 -8.97 2.79
C ALA A 126 22.65 -7.86 1.90
N SER A 127 23.50 -7.03 2.52
CA SER A 127 24.61 -6.47 1.76
C SER A 127 25.68 -7.55 1.68
N LYS A 128 26.17 -7.82 0.46
CA LYS A 128 27.20 -8.80 0.07
C LYS A 128 26.72 -10.24 -0.17
N ILE A 129 26.24 -10.49 -1.39
CA ILE A 129 26.57 -11.62 -2.30
C ILE A 129 25.54 -11.52 -3.44
N TRP A 130 25.77 -10.55 -4.33
CA TRP A 130 25.17 -10.58 -5.66
C TRP A 130 26.05 -11.47 -6.57
N TRP A 131 25.46 -11.98 -7.64
CA TRP A 131 26.05 -12.26 -8.97
C TRP A 131 26.85 -13.54 -9.32
N ARG A 132 27.06 -14.58 -8.50
CA ARG A 132 27.64 -15.85 -9.04
C ARG A 132 27.06 -17.14 -8.45
N ALA A 133 26.04 -17.71 -9.10
CA ALA A 133 25.84 -19.17 -9.26
C ALA A 133 24.67 -19.45 -10.24
N PRO A 134 24.72 -20.57 -11.00
CA PRO A 134 24.12 -20.66 -12.32
C PRO A 134 22.66 -21.10 -12.32
N VAL A 135 21.99 -20.68 -13.39
CA VAL A 135 20.75 -21.19 -13.96
C VAL A 135 20.71 -22.72 -13.91
N LEU A 136 19.81 -23.31 -13.11
CA LEU A 136 19.10 -24.58 -13.36
C LEU A 136 18.40 -25.11 -12.08
N VAL A 137 17.28 -24.49 -11.69
CA VAL A 137 16.05 -25.21 -11.25
C VAL A 137 14.87 -24.30 -11.62
N MET A 138 14.51 -24.27 -12.90
CA MET A 138 13.24 -23.72 -13.37
C MET A 138 12.22 -24.86 -13.45
N SER A 139 11.34 -24.97 -12.46
CA SER A 139 9.93 -25.30 -12.66
C SER A 139 9.19 -25.19 -11.32
N SER A 140 8.86 -23.96 -10.91
CA SER A 140 7.61 -23.64 -10.19
C SER A 140 7.62 -22.15 -9.87
N CYS A 141 6.68 -21.41 -10.44
CA CYS A 141 6.28 -20.05 -10.11
C CYS A 141 7.42 -19.07 -9.80
N ALA A 142 7.99 -18.47 -10.85
CA ALA A 142 8.77 -17.25 -10.70
C ALA A 142 7.85 -16.13 -10.17
N VAL A 143 7.96 -15.85 -8.88
CA VAL A 143 7.51 -14.59 -8.27
C VAL A 143 8.45 -13.49 -8.80
N PRO A 144 7.95 -12.30 -9.19
CA PRO A 144 8.84 -11.19 -9.52
C PRO A 144 9.65 -10.83 -8.27
N THR A 145 10.98 -10.97 -8.36
CA THR A 145 11.91 -10.41 -7.38
C THR A 145 12.05 -8.91 -7.61
N GLU A 146 12.28 -8.13 -6.55
CA GLU A 146 12.45 -6.66 -6.56
C GLU A 146 13.45 -6.15 -7.60
N SER A 147 14.35 -7.00 -8.11
CA SER A 147 15.34 -6.67 -9.12
C SER A 147 14.78 -6.44 -10.53
N ASN A 148 13.48 -6.68 -10.79
CA ASN A 148 12.88 -6.53 -12.13
C ASN A 148 11.62 -5.67 -12.17
N VAL A 149 11.29 -5.00 -11.06
CA VAL A 149 10.38 -3.86 -11.10
C VAL A 149 11.25 -2.66 -11.46
N ALA A 150 11.23 -2.27 -12.74
CA ALA A 150 11.80 -0.99 -13.14
C ALA A 150 11.26 0.08 -12.16
N PRO A 151 12.12 0.95 -11.60
CA PRO A 151 11.62 2.01 -10.75
C PRO A 151 10.58 2.75 -11.57
N LEU A 152 9.34 2.80 -11.07
CA LEU A 152 8.39 3.79 -11.52
C LEU A 152 8.93 5.12 -11.00
N THR A 153 9.99 5.62 -11.65
CA THR A 153 10.47 6.98 -11.49
C THR A 153 9.30 7.86 -11.84
N VAL A 154 8.86 8.63 -10.87
CA VAL A 154 7.86 9.71 -10.98
C VAL A 154 8.26 10.80 -12.00
N ASP A 155 9.41 10.66 -12.67
CA ASP A 155 9.96 11.57 -13.67
C ASP A 155 9.25 11.55 -15.03
N ALA A 156 8.15 10.82 -15.19
CA ALA A 156 7.41 10.73 -16.45
C ALA A 156 5.93 11.16 -16.34
N LEU A 157 5.62 12.16 -15.52
CA LEU A 157 4.37 12.91 -15.65
C LEU A 157 4.65 14.28 -16.29
N PRO A 158 4.11 14.58 -17.49
CA PRO A 158 4.34 15.87 -18.13
C PRO A 158 3.81 16.99 -17.23
N ALA A 159 4.60 18.05 -17.11
CA ALA A 159 4.34 19.26 -16.34
C ALA A 159 3.19 20.15 -16.90
N GLU A 160 2.21 19.54 -17.57
CA GLU A 160 1.13 20.25 -18.29
C GLU A 160 -0.25 19.86 -17.74
N LEU A 161 -0.44 20.02 -16.43
CA LEU A 161 -1.76 20.38 -15.89
C LEU A 161 -1.68 21.83 -15.43
N GLY A 162 -1.60 22.71 -16.42
CA GLY A 162 -2.01 24.10 -16.29
C GLY A 162 -3.49 24.15 -15.94
N ILE A 163 -3.79 24.15 -14.65
CA ILE A 163 -5.09 24.64 -14.17
C ILE A 163 -4.99 26.17 -14.19
N LEU A 164 -5.36 26.71 -15.35
CA LEU A 164 -5.86 28.09 -15.55
C LEU A 164 -6.68 28.47 -14.30
N GLY A 165 -6.37 29.56 -13.59
CA GLY A 165 -6.39 30.91 -14.12
C GLY A 165 -7.83 31.41 -14.13
N ASN A 166 -8.18 32.23 -13.13
CA ASN A 166 -9.40 33.02 -12.97
C ASN A 166 -10.74 32.29 -12.78
N VAL A 167 -11.30 32.42 -11.58
CA VAL A 167 -12.72 32.76 -11.41
C VAL A 167 -12.80 33.95 -10.47
N ALA A 168 -13.37 35.03 -11.01
CA ALA A 168 -13.71 36.27 -10.32
C ALA A 168 -14.80 36.06 -9.26
#